data_AF-A0A1F5S377-F1
#
_entry.id   AF-A0A1F5S377-F1
#
_cell.length_a   1.000
_cell.length_b   1.000
_cell.length_c   1.000
_cell.angle_alpha   90.00
_cell.angle_beta   90.00
_cell.angle_gamma   90.00
#
_symmetry.space_group_name_H-M   'P 1'
#
loop_
_entity.id
_entity.type
_entity.pdbx_description
1 polymer ?
#
loop_
_entity_poly.entity_id
_entity_poly.type
_entity_poly.pdbx_seq_one_letter_code
_entity_poly.pdbx_strand_id
1 'polypeptide(L)'
;MDNDFNTAENFLNFLHKIYGLFLDAGVSFPLYSDYIKKIQRRDDKNPIKILDERTLFYGKGNTNDKNSVLYHHATQGEVKNRNKENGNNVGLIGNFCLVLIYQFWEEEFREGIAKEAGLNNKEELKVDVMGEIKNYRNSIIHHKSKAKKEVINHKILNWFKQGEFIMIDKQKMNKIIIAIVNELKKLEDGSGNKLLTKNIFTNNRTHRSIFDVD
;
A
#
# COMPACT_ATOMS: atom_id res chain seq x y z
N MET A 1 -1.26 25.64 -23.88
CA MET A 1 -1.55 26.50 -22.72
C MET A 1 -2.77 25.93 -22.04
N ASP A 2 -2.73 25.88 -20.71
CA ASP A 2 -3.84 25.63 -19.77
C ASP A 2 -4.35 24.19 -19.59
N ASN A 3 -3.52 23.33 -19.01
CA ASN A 3 -4.02 22.24 -18.15
C ASN A 3 -3.23 22.11 -16.82
N ASP A 4 -2.51 23.18 -16.44
CA ASP A 4 -1.67 23.26 -15.23
C ASP A 4 -2.45 23.56 -13.95
N PHE A 5 -3.78 23.68 -14.02
CA PHE A 5 -4.58 23.87 -12.82
C PHE A 5 -4.84 22.51 -12.16
N ASN A 6 -3.98 22.18 -11.20
CA ASN A 6 -4.24 21.29 -10.05
C ASN A 6 -3.52 19.92 -10.03
N THR A 7 -2.23 19.93 -10.34
CA THR A 7 -1.24 18.89 -10.04
C THR A 7 -1.34 18.38 -8.61
N ALA A 8 -1.50 19.26 -7.61
CA ALA A 8 -1.70 18.85 -6.22
C ALA A 8 -2.97 18.00 -6.01
N GLU A 9 -4.14 18.39 -6.55
CA GLU A 9 -5.34 17.55 -6.53
C GLU A 9 -5.17 16.29 -7.37
N ASN A 10 -4.45 16.33 -8.49
CA ASN A 10 -4.18 15.15 -9.32
C ASN A 10 -3.32 14.12 -8.57
N PHE A 11 -2.28 14.57 -7.87
CA PHE A 11 -1.48 13.70 -7.01
C PHE A 11 -2.33 13.13 -5.88
N LEU A 12 -3.21 13.94 -5.28
CA LEU A 12 -4.15 13.46 -4.27
C LEU A 12 -5.09 12.38 -4.83
N ASN A 13 -5.67 12.59 -6.01
CA ASN A 13 -6.50 11.59 -6.69
C ASN A 13 -5.73 10.29 -6.96
N PHE A 14 -4.44 10.40 -7.32
CA PHE A 14 -3.56 9.25 -7.44
C PHE A 14 -3.35 8.53 -6.10
N LEU A 15 -3.09 9.25 -5.00
CA LEU A 15 -2.98 8.67 -3.66
C LEU A 15 -4.25 7.91 -3.28
N HIS A 16 -5.44 8.45 -3.59
CA HIS A 16 -6.71 7.77 -3.37
C HIS A 16 -6.80 6.43 -4.11
N LYS A 17 -6.40 6.39 -5.39
CA LYS A 17 -6.40 5.16 -6.19
C LYS A 17 -5.46 4.11 -5.59
N ILE A 18 -4.24 4.52 -5.22
CA ILE A 18 -3.26 3.60 -4.60
C ILE A 18 -3.73 3.12 -3.24
N TYR A 19 -4.34 3.99 -2.44
CA TYR A 19 -4.87 3.59 -1.13
C TYR A 19 -6.08 2.66 -1.27
N GLY A 20 -6.96 2.90 -2.24
CA GLY A 20 -8.06 1.99 -2.59
C GLY A 20 -7.55 0.59 -2.95
N LEU A 21 -6.56 0.50 -3.86
CA LEU A 21 -5.91 -0.77 -4.20
C LEU A 21 -5.38 -1.51 -2.96
N PHE A 22 -4.70 -0.77 -2.07
CA PHE A 22 -4.18 -1.33 -0.83
C PHE A 22 -5.30 -1.85 0.09
N LEU A 23 -6.38 -1.09 0.25
CA LEU A 23 -7.51 -1.48 1.10
C LEU A 23 -8.24 -2.70 0.54
N ASP A 24 -8.53 -2.72 -0.77
CA ASP A 24 -9.19 -3.82 -1.44
C ASP A 24 -8.38 -5.12 -1.32
N ALA A 25 -7.06 -5.04 -1.55
CA ALA A 25 -6.16 -6.17 -1.37
C ALA A 25 -6.08 -6.60 0.11
N GLY A 26 -5.96 -5.63 1.01
CA GLY A 26 -5.86 -5.84 2.46
C GLY A 26 -7.08 -6.52 3.07
N VAL A 27 -8.28 -6.30 2.53
CA VAL A 27 -9.52 -7.01 2.89
C VAL A 27 -9.58 -8.38 2.21
N SER A 28 -9.23 -8.45 0.92
CA SER A 28 -9.39 -9.66 0.13
C SER A 28 -8.48 -10.81 0.59
N PHE A 29 -7.26 -10.52 1.04
CA PHE A 29 -6.34 -11.55 1.51
C PHE A 29 -6.90 -12.33 2.72
N PRO A 30 -7.31 -11.69 3.85
CA PRO A 30 -7.95 -12.39 4.96
C PRO A 30 -9.14 -13.26 4.56
N LEU A 31 -10.01 -12.75 3.68
CA LEU A 31 -11.18 -13.52 3.19
C LEU A 31 -10.75 -14.82 2.49
N TYR A 32 -9.65 -14.80 1.75
CA TYR A 32 -9.12 -15.99 1.11
C TYR A 32 -8.51 -16.98 2.12
N SER A 33 -7.85 -16.47 3.17
CA SER A 33 -7.39 -17.31 4.30
C SER A 33 -8.58 -17.98 5.01
N ASP A 34 -9.66 -17.24 5.24
CA ASP A 34 -10.87 -17.76 5.90
C ASP A 34 -11.65 -18.74 5.04
N TYR A 35 -11.66 -18.54 3.72
CA TYR A 35 -12.20 -19.53 2.78
C TYR A 35 -11.50 -20.88 2.91
N ILE A 36 -10.16 -20.91 2.97
CA ILE A 36 -9.40 -22.15 3.17
C ILE A 36 -9.74 -22.78 4.52
N LYS A 37 -9.78 -21.99 5.60
CA LYS A 37 -10.18 -22.49 6.93
C LYS A 37 -11.59 -23.09 6.90
N LYS A 38 -12.53 -22.48 6.18
CA LYS A 38 -13.90 -22.97 6.03
C LYS A 38 -13.96 -24.31 5.30
N ILE A 39 -13.13 -24.50 4.26
CA ILE A 39 -13.00 -25.80 3.59
C ILE A 39 -12.42 -26.84 4.56
N GLN A 40 -11.36 -26.50 5.29
CA GLN A 40 -10.74 -27.41 6.25
C GLN A 40 -11.69 -27.85 7.36
N ARG A 41 -12.54 -26.95 7.87
CA ARG A 41 -13.57 -27.27 8.89
C ARG A 41 -14.64 -28.25 8.40
N ARG A 42 -14.79 -28.44 7.09
CA ARG A 42 -15.71 -29.42 6.50
C ARG A 42 -15.08 -30.81 6.38
N ASP A 43 -13.76 -30.92 6.51
CA ASP A 43 -13.04 -32.20 6.57
C ASP A 43 -12.93 -32.62 8.03
N ASP A 44 -13.88 -33.44 8.48
CA ASP A 44 -13.96 -33.98 9.84
C ASP A 44 -13.01 -35.17 10.08
N LYS A 45 -12.36 -35.67 9.02
CA LYS A 45 -11.54 -36.88 9.05
C LYS A 45 -10.07 -36.60 9.34
N ASN A 46 -9.59 -35.40 8.99
CA ASN A 46 -8.17 -35.08 9.01
C ASN A 46 -7.87 -33.92 9.96
N PRO A 47 -6.83 -34.02 10.83
CA PRO A 47 -6.34 -32.90 11.60
C PRO A 47 -5.93 -31.71 10.72
N ILE A 48 -6.18 -30.48 11.20
CA ILE A 48 -5.81 -29.23 10.48
C ILE A 48 -4.34 -29.22 10.05
N LYS A 49 -3.44 -29.77 10.88
CA LYS A 49 -2.01 -29.86 10.56
C LYS A 49 -1.75 -30.66 9.27
N ILE A 50 -2.44 -31.78 9.07
CA ILE A 50 -2.34 -32.59 7.85
C ILE A 50 -2.99 -31.85 6.67
N LEU A 51 -4.10 -31.15 6.91
CA LEU A 51 -4.76 -30.35 5.88
C LEU A 51 -3.88 -29.18 5.41
N ASP A 52 -3.07 -28.62 6.29
CA ASP A 52 -2.15 -27.53 5.97
C ASP A 52 -1.03 -27.95 5.02
N GLU A 53 -0.68 -29.23 4.99
CA GLU A 53 0.34 -29.79 4.08
C GLU A 53 -0.23 -30.10 2.69
N ARG A 54 -1.56 -30.05 2.50
CA ARG A 54 -2.17 -30.29 1.18
C ARG A 54 -1.83 -29.17 0.21
N THR A 55 -1.41 -29.54 -1.00
CA THR A 55 -1.08 -28.60 -2.06
C THR A 55 -2.33 -28.02 -2.72
N LEU A 56 -2.35 -26.70 -2.87
CA LEU A 56 -3.24 -25.94 -3.74
C LEU A 56 -2.53 -25.64 -5.05
N PHE A 57 -3.24 -25.80 -6.16
CA PHE A 57 -2.73 -25.53 -7.51
C PHE A 57 -3.45 -24.33 -8.12
N TYR A 58 -2.68 -23.44 -8.74
CA TYR A 58 -3.15 -22.35 -9.57
C TYR A 58 -2.79 -22.70 -11.02
N GLY A 59 -3.79 -22.82 -11.88
CA GLY A 59 -3.58 -23.30 -13.25
C GLY A 59 -4.82 -23.24 -14.11
N LYS A 60 -4.70 -23.74 -15.34
CA LYS A 60 -5.81 -23.91 -16.29
C LYS A 60 -6.03 -25.40 -16.56
N GLY A 61 -7.31 -25.80 -16.58
CA GLY A 61 -7.72 -27.19 -16.83
C GLY A 61 -7.86 -28.00 -15.54
N ASN A 62 -8.21 -29.28 -15.70
CA ASN A 62 -8.30 -30.23 -14.59
C ASN A 62 -6.89 -30.71 -14.22
N THR A 63 -6.51 -30.66 -12.94
CA THR A 63 -5.17 -31.06 -12.48
C THR A 63 -4.82 -32.53 -12.76
N ASN A 64 -5.80 -33.37 -13.10
CA ASN A 64 -5.59 -34.76 -13.49
C ASN A 64 -5.43 -34.97 -15.01
N ASP A 65 -5.56 -33.90 -15.81
CA ASP A 65 -5.35 -33.94 -17.25
C ASP A 65 -3.88 -33.64 -17.60
N LYS A 66 -3.31 -34.40 -18.54
CA LYS A 66 -1.98 -34.18 -19.10
C LYS A 66 -1.85 -32.84 -19.84
N ASN A 67 -2.97 -32.26 -20.28
CA ASN A 67 -3.01 -30.96 -20.93
C ASN A 67 -3.17 -29.79 -19.95
N SER A 68 -3.17 -30.06 -18.63
CA SER A 68 -3.26 -28.99 -17.63
C SER A 68 -1.99 -28.14 -17.59
N VAL A 69 -2.17 -26.84 -17.36
CA VAL A 69 -1.07 -25.89 -17.23
C VAL A 69 -0.99 -25.41 -15.79
N LEU A 70 0.11 -25.72 -15.12
CA LEU A 70 0.41 -25.28 -13.77
C LEU A 70 1.14 -23.93 -13.80
N TYR A 71 0.57 -22.92 -13.15
CA TYR A 71 1.20 -21.60 -13.00
C TYR A 71 1.94 -21.46 -11.66
N HIS A 72 1.31 -21.93 -10.58
CA HIS A 72 1.86 -21.84 -9.23
C HIS A 72 1.27 -22.93 -8.33
N HIS A 73 2.00 -23.33 -7.30
CA HIS A 73 1.50 -24.19 -6.25
C HIS A 73 1.98 -23.70 -4.89
N ALA A 74 1.20 -23.97 -3.85
CA ALA A 74 1.55 -23.71 -2.45
C ALA A 74 0.71 -24.62 -1.56
N THR A 75 1.20 -24.93 -0.37
CA THR A 75 0.44 -25.66 0.64
C THR A 75 -0.69 -24.78 1.21
N GLN A 76 -1.78 -25.39 1.68
CA GLN A 76 -2.86 -24.65 2.34
C GLN A 76 -2.35 -23.81 3.52
N GLY A 77 -1.38 -24.33 4.28
CA GLY A 77 -0.73 -23.62 5.38
C GLY A 77 0.01 -22.36 4.92
N GLU A 78 0.80 -22.45 3.85
CA GLU A 78 1.48 -21.30 3.25
C GLU A 78 0.50 -20.23 2.77
N VAL A 79 -0.57 -20.66 2.08
CA VAL A 79 -1.59 -19.73 1.58
C VAL A 79 -2.34 -19.05 2.72
N LYS A 80 -2.73 -19.78 3.77
CA LYS A 80 -3.35 -19.19 4.96
C LYS A 80 -2.41 -18.20 5.65
N ASN A 81 -1.14 -18.56 5.83
CA ASN A 81 -0.18 -17.73 6.56
C ASN A 81 0.17 -16.43 5.81
N ARG A 82 0.35 -16.48 4.48
CA ARG A 82 0.64 -15.26 3.70
C ARG A 82 -0.59 -14.33 3.59
N ASN A 83 -1.80 -14.88 3.66
CA ASN A 83 -3.05 -14.15 3.51
C ASN A 83 -3.80 -13.84 4.82
N LYS A 84 -3.28 -14.22 5.99
CA LYS A 84 -3.91 -13.85 7.27
C LYS A 84 -3.98 -12.33 7.43
N GLU A 85 -4.76 -11.87 8.40
CA GLU A 85 -4.78 -10.45 8.76
C GLU A 85 -3.36 -9.95 9.08
N ASN A 86 -2.96 -8.85 8.44
CA ASN A 86 -1.59 -8.31 8.48
C ASN A 86 -0.50 -9.34 8.09
N GLY A 87 -0.86 -10.34 7.28
CA GLY A 87 0.06 -11.35 6.75
C GLY A 87 1.01 -10.78 5.70
N ASN A 88 1.90 -11.66 5.21
CA ASN A 88 2.97 -11.26 4.29
C ASN A 88 2.46 -10.58 3.01
N ASN A 89 1.32 -11.01 2.46
CA ASN A 89 0.77 -10.41 1.26
C ASN A 89 0.29 -8.97 1.49
N VAL A 90 -0.29 -8.68 2.67
CA VAL A 90 -0.71 -7.30 3.04
C VAL A 90 0.51 -6.39 3.14
N GLY A 91 1.57 -6.83 3.82
CA GLY A 91 2.80 -6.04 3.92
C GLY A 91 3.50 -5.87 2.57
N LEU A 92 3.48 -6.89 1.72
CA LEU A 92 4.07 -6.83 0.38
C LEU A 92 3.34 -5.82 -0.52
N ILE A 93 2.00 -5.86 -0.58
CA ILE A 93 1.24 -4.87 -1.35
C ILE A 93 1.42 -3.46 -0.76
N GLY A 94 1.50 -3.32 0.57
CA GLY A 94 1.83 -2.06 1.22
C GLY A 94 3.19 -1.50 0.78
N ASN A 95 4.22 -2.35 0.70
CA ASN A 95 5.54 -1.96 0.20
C ASN A 95 5.47 -1.52 -1.27
N PHE A 96 4.74 -2.23 -2.13
CA PHE A 96 4.56 -1.84 -3.53
C PHE A 96 3.82 -0.51 -3.68
N CYS A 97 2.74 -0.30 -2.93
CA CYS A 97 2.03 0.97 -2.90
C CYS A 97 2.94 2.12 -2.46
N LEU A 98 3.76 1.94 -1.41
CA LEU A 98 4.72 2.96 -0.96
C LEU A 98 5.72 3.31 -2.07
N VAL A 99 6.29 2.30 -2.73
CA VAL A 99 7.23 2.50 -3.84
C VAL A 99 6.58 3.26 -5.00
N LEU A 100 5.36 2.89 -5.38
CA LEU A 100 4.61 3.57 -6.45
C LEU A 100 4.30 5.02 -6.09
N ILE A 101 3.89 5.29 -4.85
CA ILE A 101 3.62 6.65 -4.36
C ILE A 101 4.84 7.54 -4.56
N TYR A 102 6.02 7.08 -4.14
CA TYR A 102 7.24 7.87 -4.28
C TYR A 102 7.68 8.02 -5.74
N GLN A 103 7.60 6.94 -6.53
CA GLN A 103 8.02 6.97 -7.93
C GLN A 103 7.23 8.03 -8.71
N PHE A 104 5.90 8.01 -8.59
CA PHE A 104 5.05 8.98 -9.27
C PHE A 104 5.18 10.38 -8.69
N TRP A 105 5.35 10.51 -7.38
CA TRP A 105 5.69 11.80 -6.79
C TRP A 105 6.93 12.42 -7.46
N GLU A 106 8.04 11.69 -7.50
CA GLU A 106 9.31 12.25 -7.93
C GLU A 106 9.38 12.55 -9.43
N GLU A 107 8.77 11.68 -10.25
CA GLU A 107 8.86 11.79 -11.72
C GLU A 107 7.71 12.59 -12.33
N GLU A 108 6.49 12.50 -11.78
CA GLU A 108 5.29 13.03 -12.45
C GLU A 108 4.72 14.28 -11.75
N PHE A 109 4.73 14.31 -10.42
CA PHE A 109 3.94 15.32 -9.68
C PHE A 109 4.76 16.41 -9.02
N ARG A 110 5.97 16.11 -8.51
CA ARG A 110 6.75 17.04 -7.67
C ARG A 110 7.10 18.33 -8.39
N GLU A 111 7.39 18.27 -9.69
CA GLU A 111 7.70 19.46 -10.48
C GLU A 111 6.47 20.36 -10.68
N GLY A 112 5.33 19.78 -11.06
CA GLY A 112 4.11 20.57 -11.22
C GLY A 112 3.65 21.18 -9.89
N ILE A 113 3.71 20.42 -8.79
CA ILE A 113 3.38 20.94 -7.46
C ILE A 113 4.34 22.06 -7.02
N ALA A 114 5.63 21.97 -7.37
CA ALA A 114 6.58 23.03 -7.07
C ALA A 114 6.25 24.32 -7.84
N LYS A 115 5.88 24.20 -9.13
CA LYS A 115 5.42 25.34 -9.94
C LYS A 115 4.14 25.97 -9.36
N GLU A 116 3.18 25.14 -8.95
CA GLU A 116 1.95 25.60 -8.29
C GLU A 116 2.26 26.36 -6.99
N ALA A 117 3.25 25.89 -6.23
CA ALA A 117 3.72 26.56 -5.02
C ALA A 117 4.55 27.84 -5.28
N GLY A 118 4.70 28.27 -6.54
CA GLY A 118 5.49 29.44 -6.91
C GLY A 118 7.01 29.25 -6.76
N LEU A 119 7.49 28.00 -6.73
CA LEU A 119 8.91 27.67 -6.61
C LEU A 119 9.58 27.56 -7.98
N ASN A 120 10.88 27.83 -8.06
CA ASN A 120 11.57 27.85 -9.36
C ASN A 120 11.83 26.45 -9.92
N ASN A 121 11.93 25.45 -9.05
CA ASN A 121 12.22 24.07 -9.42
C ASN A 121 11.74 23.08 -8.35
N LYS A 122 11.67 21.81 -8.71
CA LYS A 122 11.21 20.73 -7.81
C LYS A 122 12.09 20.51 -6.58
N GLU A 123 13.36 20.93 -6.60
CA GLU A 123 14.28 20.73 -5.48
C GLU A 123 14.05 21.71 -4.34
N GLU A 124 13.47 22.87 -4.61
CA GLU A 124 13.02 23.83 -3.60
C GLU A 124 11.80 23.30 -2.82
N LEU A 125 10.99 22.44 -3.43
CA LEU A 125 9.85 21.82 -2.77
C LEU A 125 10.33 20.76 -1.77
N LYS A 126 10.23 21.09 -0.48
CA LYS A 126 10.55 20.20 0.65
C LYS A 126 9.27 19.69 1.30
N VAL A 127 9.09 18.37 1.24
CA VAL A 127 7.99 17.64 1.88
C VAL A 127 8.64 16.52 2.70
N ASP A 128 8.73 16.71 4.01
CA ASP A 128 9.50 15.87 4.93
C ASP A 128 9.09 14.39 4.82
N VAL A 129 7.78 14.11 4.77
CA VAL A 129 7.29 12.73 4.66
C VAL A 129 7.72 12.08 3.34
N MET A 130 7.83 12.84 2.25
CA MET A 130 8.30 12.29 0.97
C MET A 130 9.80 11.99 1.02
N GLY A 131 10.58 12.77 1.77
CA GLY A 131 11.98 12.46 2.08
C GLY A 131 12.12 11.14 2.88
N GLU A 132 11.23 10.89 3.83
CA GLU A 132 11.23 9.62 4.58
C GLU A 132 10.78 8.44 3.71
N ILE A 133 9.74 8.63 2.88
CA ILE A 133 9.28 7.60 1.94
C ILE A 133 10.38 7.24 0.93
N LYS A 134 11.20 8.20 0.49
CA LYS A 134 12.40 7.93 -0.34
C LYS A 134 13.31 6.88 0.30
N ASN A 135 13.59 7.03 1.59
CA ASN A 135 14.47 6.11 2.33
C ASN A 135 13.84 4.72 2.47
N TYR A 136 12.53 4.66 2.69
CA TYR A 136 11.78 3.40 2.65
C TYR A 136 11.86 2.73 1.30
N ARG A 137 11.56 3.44 0.20
CA ARG A 137 11.67 2.91 -1.16
C ARG A 137 13.05 2.34 -1.42
N ASN A 138 14.10 3.08 -1.08
CA ASN A 138 15.48 2.62 -1.27
C ASN A 138 15.75 1.32 -0.51
N SER A 139 15.26 1.20 0.72
CA SER A 139 15.38 -0.02 1.53
C SER A 139 14.59 -1.19 0.93
N ILE A 140 13.37 -0.93 0.43
CA ILE A 140 12.50 -1.92 -0.21
C ILE A 140 13.15 -2.47 -1.49
N ILE A 141 13.56 -1.59 -2.40
CA ILE A 141 14.08 -1.97 -3.72
C ILE A 141 15.50 -2.55 -3.63
N HIS A 142 16.41 -1.87 -2.93
CA HIS A 142 17.84 -2.18 -3.00
C HIS A 142 18.33 -3.07 -1.84
N HIS A 143 17.53 -3.24 -0.78
CA HIS A 143 17.95 -3.98 0.42
C HIS A 143 16.98 -5.08 0.82
N LYS A 144 16.24 -5.64 -0.15
CA LYS A 144 15.30 -6.77 0.07
C LYS A 144 14.32 -6.47 1.21
N SER A 145 13.80 -5.24 1.25
CA SER A 145 12.92 -4.75 2.31
C SER A 145 13.53 -4.76 3.72
N LYS A 146 14.85 -4.67 3.88
CA LYS A 146 15.47 -4.48 5.21
C LYS A 146 15.72 -3.00 5.50
N ALA A 147 15.26 -2.54 6.66
CA ALA A 147 15.41 -1.16 7.11
C ALA A 147 16.89 -0.78 7.33
N LYS A 148 17.30 0.34 6.76
CA LYS A 148 18.65 0.89 6.89
C LYS A 148 18.75 2.00 7.94
N LYS A 149 19.96 2.53 8.13
CA LYS A 149 20.25 3.62 9.06
C LYS A 149 19.43 4.89 8.79
N GLU A 150 19.11 5.15 7.53
CA GLU A 150 18.33 6.31 7.13
C GLU A 150 16.87 6.18 7.59
N VAL A 151 16.31 4.96 7.58
CA VAL A 151 14.93 4.69 8.01
C VAL A 151 14.73 4.86 9.51
N ILE A 152 15.72 4.47 10.32
CA ILE A 152 15.65 4.60 11.78
C ILE A 152 15.69 6.06 12.27
N ASN A 153 16.20 6.99 11.45
CA ASN A 153 16.32 8.40 11.81
C ASN A 153 15.08 9.23 11.40
N HIS A 154 14.02 8.57 10.95
CA HIS A 154 12.77 9.23 10.60
C HIS A 154 12.11 9.87 11.83
N LYS A 155 11.50 11.03 11.62
CA LYS A 155 10.71 11.77 12.60
C LYS A 155 9.24 11.36 12.55
N ILE A 156 8.70 11.15 11.33
CA ILE A 156 7.26 10.92 11.11
C ILE A 156 6.97 9.41 11.06
N LEU A 157 7.74 8.67 10.27
CA LEU A 157 7.55 7.26 9.96
C LEU A 157 8.63 6.40 10.61
N ASN A 158 8.67 6.33 11.95
CA ASN A 158 9.77 5.78 12.75
C ASN A 158 9.55 4.35 13.28
N TRP A 159 8.95 3.46 12.47
CA TRP A 159 8.40 2.19 12.98
C TRP A 159 9.37 1.02 13.03
N PHE A 160 10.43 1.04 12.23
CA PHE A 160 11.31 -0.12 12.05
C PHE A 160 12.68 0.10 12.67
N LYS A 161 13.25 -0.98 13.19
CA LYS A 161 14.64 -1.00 13.64
C LYS A 161 15.58 -1.37 12.49
N GLN A 162 16.86 -1.04 12.62
CA GLN A 162 17.86 -1.41 11.62
C GLN A 162 17.89 -2.94 11.41
N GLY A 163 17.86 -3.36 10.15
CA GLY A 163 17.87 -4.76 9.74
C GLY A 163 16.51 -5.46 9.78
N GLU A 164 15.48 -4.82 10.36
CA GLU A 164 14.12 -5.35 10.38
C GLU A 164 13.51 -5.35 8.98
N PHE A 165 12.66 -6.33 8.69
CA PHE A 165 11.87 -6.34 7.48
C PHE A 165 10.79 -5.25 7.52
N ILE A 166 10.82 -4.37 6.54
CA ILE A 166 9.81 -3.34 6.30
C ILE A 166 8.55 -4.05 5.83
N MET A 167 7.51 -3.95 6.64
CA MET A 167 6.18 -4.48 6.38
C MET A 167 5.15 -3.39 6.63
N ILE A 168 4.68 -2.77 5.54
CA ILE A 168 3.65 -1.73 5.60
C ILE A 168 2.27 -2.38 5.73
N ASP A 169 1.80 -2.51 6.96
CA ASP A 169 0.44 -2.96 7.27
C ASP A 169 -0.61 -1.84 7.09
N LYS A 170 -1.87 -2.16 7.42
CA LYS A 170 -3.00 -1.23 7.30
C LYS A 170 -2.80 0.05 8.11
N GLN A 171 -2.32 -0.05 9.35
CA GLN A 171 -2.13 1.10 10.22
C GLN A 171 -1.00 2.00 9.69
N LYS A 172 0.10 1.40 9.24
CA LYS A 172 1.24 2.10 8.66
C LYS A 172 0.87 2.80 7.35
N MET A 173 0.15 2.13 6.45
CA MET A 173 -0.32 2.75 5.20
C MET A 173 -1.24 3.94 5.48
N ASN A 174 -2.20 3.80 6.40
CA ASN A 174 -3.08 4.90 6.77
C ASN A 174 -2.29 6.12 7.31
N LYS A 175 -1.28 5.88 8.15
CA LYS A 175 -0.40 6.94 8.66
C LYS A 175 0.42 7.61 7.54
N ILE A 176 0.90 6.85 6.55
CA ILE A 176 1.59 7.40 5.36
C ILE A 176 0.66 8.34 4.60
N ILE A 177 -0.55 7.89 4.25
CA ILE A 177 -1.51 8.69 3.49
C ILE A 177 -1.87 9.97 4.25
N ILE A 178 -2.20 9.87 5.54
CA ILE A 178 -2.51 11.04 6.37
C ILE A 178 -1.32 12.00 6.44
N ALA A 179 -0.10 11.50 6.60
CA ALA A 179 1.09 12.34 6.67
C ALA A 179 1.31 13.12 5.36
N ILE A 180 1.25 12.46 4.20
CA ILE A 180 1.37 13.11 2.88
C ILE A 180 0.32 14.20 2.74
N VAL A 181 -0.93 13.85 2.99
CA VAL A 181 -2.07 14.76 2.91
C VAL A 181 -1.89 15.99 3.79
N ASN A 182 -1.47 15.79 5.04
CA ASN A 182 -1.28 16.88 5.98
C ASN A 182 -0.15 17.82 5.54
N GLU A 183 0.89 17.32 4.88
CA GLU A 183 1.94 18.18 4.34
C GLU A 183 1.50 18.93 3.10
N LEU A 184 0.79 18.28 2.17
CA LEU A 184 0.25 18.96 0.99
C LEU A 184 -0.72 20.08 1.36
N LYS A 185 -1.54 19.91 2.41
CA LYS A 185 -2.44 20.95 2.92
C LYS A 185 -1.72 22.17 3.50
N LYS A 186 -0.45 22.05 3.85
CA LYS A 186 0.34 23.20 4.34
C LYS A 186 0.79 24.08 3.18
N LEU A 187 0.96 23.52 1.99
CA LEU A 187 1.46 24.23 0.81
C LEU A 187 0.49 25.32 0.36
N GLU A 188 1.07 26.42 -0.09
CA GLU A 188 0.39 27.60 -0.62
C GLU A 188 0.88 27.89 -2.03
N ASP A 189 0.03 28.53 -2.84
CA ASP A 189 0.41 29.08 -4.14
C ASP A 189 1.26 30.35 -3.97
N GLY A 190 1.80 30.87 -5.06
CA GLY A 190 2.57 32.13 -5.06
C GLY A 190 1.78 33.36 -4.61
N SER A 191 0.47 33.26 -4.40
CA SER A 191 -0.41 34.30 -3.87
C SER A 191 -0.82 34.06 -2.40
N GLY A 192 -0.33 33.00 -1.76
CA GLY A 192 -0.66 32.64 -0.38
C GLY A 192 -1.94 31.81 -0.19
N ASN A 193 -2.61 31.36 -1.27
CA ASN A 193 -3.78 30.49 -1.15
C ASN A 193 -3.36 29.03 -0.98
N LYS A 194 -4.09 28.25 -0.18
CA LYS A 194 -3.80 26.80 -0.03
C LYS A 194 -3.94 26.05 -1.36
N LEU A 195 -2.94 25.24 -1.70
CA LEU A 195 -2.98 24.39 -2.90
C LEU A 195 -4.10 23.35 -2.84
N LEU A 196 -4.36 22.80 -1.65
CA LEU A 196 -5.49 21.89 -1.41
C LEU A 196 -6.60 22.61 -0.66
N THR A 197 -7.72 22.86 -1.34
CA THR A 197 -8.89 23.53 -0.77
C THR A 197 -9.97 22.55 -0.29
N LYS A 198 -9.95 21.29 -0.76
CA LYS A 198 -10.95 20.26 -0.40
C LYS A 198 -10.45 19.34 0.71
N ASN A 199 -11.36 19.00 1.62
CA ASN A 199 -11.14 17.91 2.57
C ASN A 199 -11.31 16.56 1.86
N ILE A 200 -10.30 15.71 2.04
CA ILE A 200 -10.12 14.38 1.41
C ILE A 200 -11.14 13.35 1.89
N PHE A 201 -11.62 13.53 3.11
CA PHE A 201 -12.67 12.74 3.71
C PHE A 201 -13.82 13.67 4.00
N THR A 202 -14.67 13.94 3.01
CA THR A 202 -15.97 14.55 3.28
C THR A 202 -16.77 13.56 4.09
N ASN A 203 -17.03 13.89 5.35
CA ASN A 203 -17.82 13.07 6.26
C ASN A 203 -19.31 13.19 5.87
N ASN A 204 -19.66 12.73 4.67
CA ASN A 204 -21.04 12.66 4.22
C ASN A 204 -21.66 11.45 4.90
N ARG A 205 -22.56 11.71 5.85
CA ARG A 205 -23.28 10.74 6.72
C ARG A 205 -24.07 9.64 5.99
N THR A 206 -24.00 9.58 4.66
CA THR A 206 -24.71 8.63 3.80
C THR A 206 -23.86 7.43 3.36
N HIS A 207 -22.57 7.37 3.70
CA HIS A 207 -21.69 6.28 3.26
C HIS A 207 -21.67 5.14 4.28
N ARG A 208 -21.92 3.91 3.81
CA ARG A 208 -21.64 2.69 4.57
C ARG A 208 -20.18 2.31 4.37
N SER A 209 -19.50 2.00 5.47
CA SER A 209 -18.19 1.35 5.42
C SER A 209 -18.35 -0.08 4.92
N ILE A 210 -17.51 -0.49 3.97
CA ILE A 210 -17.40 -1.91 3.59
C ILE A 210 -16.86 -2.79 4.74
N PHE A 211 -16.32 -2.16 5.79
CA PHE A 211 -15.85 -2.83 7.00
C PHE A 211 -16.95 -2.98 8.06
N ASP A 212 -18.12 -2.34 7.88
CA ASP A 212 -19.25 -2.40 8.82
C ASP A 212 -20.31 -3.41 8.36
N VAL A 213 -19.92 -4.41 7.57
CA VAL A 213 -20.82 -5.48 7.13
C VAL A 213 -20.68 -6.65 8.10
N ASP A 214 -21.61 -6.72 9.06
CA ASP A 214 -21.83 -7.88 9.93
C ASP A 214 -22.18 -9.16 9.14
#